data_AF-A0A7C5RCH6-F1
#
_entry.id   AF-A0A7C5RCH6-F1
#
_cell.length_a   1.000
_cell.length_b   1.000
_cell.length_c   1.000
_cell.angle_alpha   90.00
_cell.angle_beta   90.00
_cell.angle_gamma   90.00
#
_symmetry.space_group_name_H-M   'P 1'
#
loop_
_entity.id
_entity.type
_entity.pdbx_description
1 polymer ?
#
loop_
_entity_poly.entity_id
_entity_poly.type
_entity_poly.pdbx_seq_one_letter_code
_entity_poly.pdbx_strand_id
1 'polypeptide(L)'
;MGIGGVVLRLGGVTYFPLTTRDSLSDDGASRTFELNGVARKMLGPLDVTGPHRFLRESLSPLYLRGGRGALAFRGLMRVRSLLIRTEYRSSERVEVCVVSYRFNGCCIEIRVSRETGRGKLIVANELSGTLFDSLVVGGSRIALGPWVRCPSRTPALLSRTLGICVRFELPEGAEAFAGREVLPPRLDWAGVDLILDEGVLAVTYAVRICSGPSTPALESCSRAT
;
A
#
# COMPACT_ATOMS: atom_id res chain seq x y z
N MET A 1 3.67 -1.21 8.11
CA MET A 1 2.22 -1.25 7.88
C MET A 1 1.76 -2.70 7.89
N GLY A 2 0.44 -2.90 7.91
CA GLY A 2 -0.21 -4.19 7.78
C GLY A 2 -1.30 -4.11 6.70
N ILE A 3 -2.27 -5.00 6.75
CA ILE A 3 -3.43 -4.99 5.86
C ILE A 3 -4.40 -3.88 6.31
N GLY A 4 -4.95 -3.09 5.39
CA GLY A 4 -5.98 -2.08 5.68
C GLY A 4 -5.47 -0.78 6.30
N GLY A 5 -4.21 -0.39 6.04
CA GLY A 5 -3.78 1.00 6.30
C GLY A 5 -4.56 1.99 5.42
N VAL A 6 -4.75 3.22 5.88
CA VAL A 6 -5.48 4.24 5.11
C VAL A 6 -4.72 5.56 5.05
N VAL A 7 -4.75 6.19 3.88
CA VAL A 7 -4.15 7.48 3.61
C VAL A 7 -5.08 8.23 2.66
N LEU A 8 -5.28 9.53 2.87
CA LEU A 8 -6.13 10.37 2.01
C LEU A 8 -5.28 11.31 1.17
N ARG A 9 -5.58 11.39 -0.12
CA ARG A 9 -5.04 12.42 -1.01
C ARG A 9 -6.12 13.43 -1.35
N LEU A 10 -5.95 14.67 -0.88
CA LEU A 10 -6.84 15.78 -1.17
C LEU A 10 -6.04 16.87 -1.90
N GLY A 11 -6.32 17.03 -3.19
CA GLY A 11 -5.52 17.85 -4.09
C GLY A 11 -4.05 17.42 -4.09
N GLY A 12 -3.16 18.37 -3.76
CA GLY A 12 -1.72 18.12 -3.66
C GLY A 12 -1.26 17.52 -2.33
N VAL A 13 -2.12 17.39 -1.32
CA VAL A 13 -1.70 17.02 0.05
C VAL A 13 -2.08 15.58 0.35
N THR A 14 -1.20 14.89 1.08
CA THR A 14 -1.42 13.53 1.58
C THR A 14 -1.59 13.59 3.09
N TYR A 15 -2.75 13.15 3.56
CA TYR A 15 -3.13 13.06 4.96
C TYR A 15 -3.01 11.61 5.42
N PHE A 16 -2.35 11.36 6.54
CA PHE A 16 -2.19 10.05 7.14
C PHE A 16 -2.72 10.08 8.58
N PRO A 17 -2.99 8.92 9.19
CA PRO A 17 -3.52 8.88 10.55
C PRO A 17 -2.41 9.11 11.59
N LEU A 18 -2.59 10.10 12.47
CA LEU A 18 -1.84 10.22 13.72
C LEU A 18 -2.60 9.66 14.92
N THR A 19 -3.94 9.60 14.81
CA THR A 19 -4.81 9.01 15.83
C THR A 19 -5.46 7.74 15.27
N THR A 20 -5.36 6.65 16.02
CA THR A 20 -6.04 5.38 15.73
C THR A 20 -6.72 4.84 16.98
N ARG A 21 -7.87 4.19 16.79
CA ARG A 21 -8.56 3.45 17.85
C ARG A 21 -8.87 2.05 17.35
N ASP A 22 -8.50 1.06 18.15
CA ASP A 22 -8.70 -0.33 17.82
C ASP A 22 -9.82 -0.90 18.70
N SER A 23 -10.63 -1.79 18.14
CA SER A 23 -11.60 -2.58 18.86
C SER A 23 -11.55 -4.03 18.38
N LEU A 24 -11.82 -4.96 19.29
CA LEU A 24 -11.80 -6.39 19.02
C LEU A 24 -13.15 -7.00 19.41
N SER A 25 -13.61 -7.97 18.63
CA SER A 25 -14.77 -8.81 18.93
C SER A 25 -14.45 -10.27 18.65
N ASP A 26 -15.33 -11.18 19.06
CA ASP A 26 -15.11 -12.63 18.88
C ASP A 26 -14.93 -13.02 17.39
N ASP A 27 -15.63 -12.33 16.49
CA ASP A 27 -15.62 -12.61 15.05
C ASP A 27 -14.65 -11.72 14.23
N GLY A 28 -13.93 -10.79 14.87
CA GLY A 28 -13.19 -9.79 14.11
C GLY A 28 -12.49 -8.69 14.89
N ALA A 29 -12.05 -7.69 14.13
CA ALA A 29 -11.44 -6.48 14.65
C ALA A 29 -11.95 -5.27 13.88
N SER A 30 -11.86 -4.08 14.45
CA SER A 30 -11.95 -2.86 13.67
C SER A 30 -10.94 -1.83 14.13
N ARG A 31 -10.50 -1.00 13.19
CA ARG A 31 -9.61 0.13 13.42
C ARG A 31 -10.21 1.39 12.83
N THR A 32 -10.39 2.39 13.68
CA THR A 32 -10.79 3.73 13.28
C THR A 32 -9.55 4.61 13.13
N PHE A 33 -9.45 5.29 12.00
CA PHE A 33 -8.36 6.17 11.63
C PHE A 33 -8.88 7.60 11.51
N GLU A 34 -8.30 8.53 12.26
CA GLU A 34 -8.54 9.96 12.03
C GLU A 34 -7.42 10.50 11.13
N LEU A 35 -7.78 10.97 9.93
CA LEU A 35 -6.84 11.53 8.96
C LEU A 35 -6.54 12.99 9.32
N ASN A 36 -5.60 13.15 10.25
CA ASN A 36 -5.23 14.41 10.90
C ASN A 36 -3.71 14.67 10.88
N GLY A 37 -2.94 13.92 10.08
CA GLY A 37 -1.49 14.09 9.96
C GLY A 37 -1.08 14.54 8.57
N VAL A 38 -0.14 15.49 8.49
CA VAL A 38 0.50 15.91 7.23
C VAL A 38 2.02 15.83 7.32
N ALA A 39 2.65 15.39 6.23
CA ALA A 39 4.08 15.18 6.17
C ALA A 39 4.72 16.38 5.48
N ARG A 40 5.61 17.07 6.20
CA ARG A 40 6.40 18.20 5.71
C ARG A 40 7.83 17.76 5.48
N LYS A 41 8.43 18.26 4.40
CA LYS A 41 9.84 18.03 4.06
C LYS A 41 10.62 19.27 4.42
N MET A 42 11.55 19.14 5.35
CA MET A 42 12.30 20.24 5.92
C MET A 42 13.78 20.15 5.53
N LEU A 43 14.35 21.25 5.04
CA LEU A 43 15.79 21.44 4.87
C LEU A 43 16.26 22.47 5.90
N GLY A 44 16.77 22.00 7.05
CA GLY A 44 16.91 22.85 8.23
C GLY A 44 15.54 23.42 8.64
N PRO A 45 15.38 24.75 8.78
CA PRO A 45 14.11 25.38 9.12
C PRO A 45 13.16 25.59 7.92
N LEU A 46 13.61 25.35 6.68
CA LEU A 46 12.86 25.67 5.46
C LEU A 46 11.91 24.52 5.06
N ASP A 47 10.61 24.81 4.89
CA ASP A 47 9.65 23.86 4.30
C ASP A 47 9.87 23.79 2.78
N VAL A 48 10.42 22.67 2.33
CA VAL A 48 10.70 22.37 0.93
C VAL A 48 9.73 21.33 0.34
N THR A 49 8.56 21.12 0.96
CA THR A 49 7.59 20.09 0.55
C THR A 49 7.18 20.20 -0.92
N GLY A 50 6.87 21.41 -1.39
CA GLY A 50 6.50 21.68 -2.79
C GLY A 50 7.63 21.38 -3.77
N PRO A 51 8.79 22.05 -3.67
CA PRO A 51 9.95 21.78 -4.52
C PRO A 51 10.39 20.31 -4.50
N HIS A 52 10.39 19.69 -3.31
CA HIS A 52 10.70 18.27 -3.16
C HIS A 52 9.71 17.39 -3.94
N ARG A 53 8.41 17.68 -3.85
CA ARG A 53 7.38 16.93 -4.58
C ARG A 53 7.61 17.04 -6.08
N PHE A 54 7.80 18.26 -6.58
CA PHE A 54 8.05 18.52 -7.99
C PHE A 54 9.25 17.72 -8.51
N LEU A 55 10.40 17.81 -7.83
CA LEU A 55 11.61 17.08 -8.21
C LEU A 55 11.38 15.56 -8.21
N ARG A 56 10.71 15.03 -7.18
CA ARG A 56 10.39 13.60 -7.09
C ARG A 56 9.51 13.17 -8.26
N GLU A 57 8.49 13.95 -8.60
CA GLU A 57 7.57 13.64 -9.70
C GLU A 57 8.29 13.67 -11.05
N SER A 58 9.15 14.67 -11.29
CA SER A 58 9.97 14.77 -12.51
C SER A 58 10.94 13.59 -12.67
N LEU A 59 11.48 13.07 -11.56
CA LEU A 59 12.44 11.97 -11.57
C LEU A 59 11.77 10.58 -11.49
N SER A 60 10.50 10.49 -11.12
CA SER A 60 9.80 9.22 -10.98
C SER A 60 9.80 8.32 -12.23
N PRO A 61 9.76 8.83 -13.48
CA PRO A 61 9.81 7.97 -14.67
C PRO A 61 11.15 7.22 -14.79
N LEU A 62 12.26 7.79 -14.34
CA LEU A 62 13.57 7.13 -14.33
C LEU A 62 13.61 5.95 -13.36
N TYR A 63 12.90 6.07 -12.23
CA TYR A 63 12.74 4.99 -11.27
C TYR A 63 11.86 3.86 -11.83
N LEU A 64 10.74 4.21 -12.46
CA LEU A 64 9.78 3.24 -13.01
C LEU A 64 10.36 2.43 -14.20
N ARG A 65 11.26 3.01 -15.00
CA ARG A 65 11.93 2.32 -16.12
C ARG A 65 12.95 1.26 -15.69
N GLY A 66 13.32 1.21 -14.40
CA GLY A 66 14.27 0.23 -13.90
C GLY A 66 15.73 0.47 -14.32
N GLY A 67 16.58 -0.54 -14.09
CA GLY A 67 17.99 -0.53 -14.51
C GLY A 67 18.87 0.53 -13.83
N ARG A 68 19.80 1.12 -14.61
CA ARG A 68 20.75 2.13 -14.11
C ARG A 68 20.05 3.42 -13.62
N GLY A 69 18.94 3.80 -14.23
CA GLY A 69 18.13 4.96 -13.81
C GLY A 69 17.56 4.79 -12.40
N ALA A 70 17.05 3.59 -12.09
CA ALA A 70 16.55 3.27 -10.75
C ALA A 70 17.68 3.22 -9.69
N LEU A 71 18.91 2.87 -10.07
CA LEU A 71 20.07 2.95 -9.17
C LEU A 71 20.46 4.39 -8.87
N ALA A 72 20.54 5.24 -9.90
CA ALA A 72 20.83 6.67 -9.74
C ALA A 72 19.76 7.36 -8.88
N PHE A 73 18.47 7.09 -9.15
CA PHE A 73 17.35 7.60 -8.34
C PHE A 73 17.48 7.16 -6.88
N ARG A 74 17.77 5.89 -6.61
CA ARG A 74 18.00 5.39 -5.24
C ARG A 74 19.18 6.08 -4.56
N GLY A 75 20.28 6.29 -5.29
CA GLY A 75 21.45 7.04 -4.79
C GLY A 75 21.07 8.47 -4.39
N LEU A 76 20.37 9.19 -5.27
CA LEU A 76 19.89 10.54 -5.01
C LEU A 76 18.97 10.58 -3.77
N MET A 77 18.03 9.64 -3.67
CA MET A 77 17.11 9.57 -2.53
C MET A 77 17.81 9.24 -1.21
N ARG A 78 18.94 8.52 -1.24
CA ARG A 78 19.81 8.32 -0.05
C ARG A 78 20.55 9.58 0.34
N VAL A 79 21.14 10.31 -0.60
CA VAL A 79 21.77 11.60 -0.28
C VAL A 79 20.73 12.58 0.27
N ARG A 80 19.54 12.59 -0.34
CA ARG A 80 18.39 13.39 0.11
C ARG A 80 17.97 13.06 1.54
N SER A 81 18.00 11.80 1.97
CA SER A 81 17.58 11.44 3.33
C SER A 81 18.54 11.95 4.41
N LEU A 82 19.77 12.35 4.04
CA LEU A 82 20.72 13.03 4.93
C LEU A 82 20.41 14.52 5.11
N LEU A 83 19.89 15.18 4.05
CA LEU A 83 19.66 16.62 4.02
C LEU A 83 18.23 17.00 4.41
N ILE A 84 17.24 16.25 3.93
CA ILE A 84 15.83 16.55 4.08
C ILE A 84 15.20 15.66 5.15
N ARG A 85 14.75 16.30 6.23
CA ARG A 85 14.00 15.65 7.31
C ARG A 85 12.51 15.62 6.98
N THR A 86 11.83 14.58 7.43
CA THR A 86 10.37 14.52 7.36
C THR A 86 9.82 14.86 8.73
N GLU A 87 9.02 15.90 8.81
CA GLU A 87 8.27 16.25 10.02
C GLU A 87 6.82 15.86 9.81
N TYR A 88 6.25 15.20 10.81
CA TYR A 88 4.84 14.87 10.86
C TYR A 88 4.16 15.89 11.75
N ARG A 89 3.20 16.64 11.20
CA ARG A 89 2.47 17.67 11.93
C ARG A 89 1.00 17.29 12.00
N SER A 90 0.40 17.49 13.16
CA SER A 90 -1.04 17.40 13.32
C SER A 90 -1.72 18.52 12.52
N SER A 91 -2.87 18.21 11.95
CA SER A 91 -3.80 19.14 11.32
C SER A 91 -5.19 18.93 11.91
N GLU A 92 -6.14 19.76 11.49
CA GLU A 92 -7.55 19.45 11.71
C GLU A 92 -7.90 18.08 11.09
N ARG A 93 -8.86 17.40 11.73
CA ARG A 93 -9.40 16.12 11.27
C ARG A 93 -10.10 16.33 9.92
N VAL A 94 -9.51 15.79 8.85
CA VAL A 94 -10.06 15.94 7.49
C VAL A 94 -11.13 14.88 7.19
N GLU A 95 -10.90 13.65 7.65
CA GLU A 95 -11.80 12.53 7.42
C GLU A 95 -11.56 11.45 8.48
N VAL A 96 -12.59 10.64 8.75
CA VAL A 96 -12.46 9.41 9.53
C VAL A 96 -12.74 8.23 8.62
N CYS A 97 -11.89 7.22 8.74
CA CYS A 97 -12.08 5.94 8.09
C CYS A 97 -12.19 4.83 9.14
N VAL A 98 -13.09 3.89 8.92
CA VAL A 98 -13.19 2.69 9.74
C VAL A 98 -12.84 1.50 8.85
N VAL A 99 -11.91 0.69 9.32
CA VAL A 99 -11.54 -0.57 8.68
C VAL A 99 -11.95 -1.71 9.59
N SER A 100 -12.89 -2.51 9.12
CA SER A 100 -13.38 -3.69 9.83
C SER A 100 -12.83 -4.94 9.17
N TYR A 101 -12.43 -5.89 10.01
CA TYR A 101 -11.87 -7.18 9.64
C TYR A 101 -12.78 -8.27 10.18
N ARG A 102 -13.15 -9.21 9.32
CA ARG A 102 -13.82 -10.45 9.72
C ARG A 102 -12.90 -11.61 9.39
N PHE A 103 -12.62 -12.46 10.38
CA PHE A 103 -11.71 -13.58 10.22
C PHE A 103 -12.50 -14.87 9.96
N ASN A 104 -12.21 -15.55 8.85
CA ASN A 104 -12.81 -16.82 8.50
C ASN A 104 -11.73 -17.80 8.01
N GLY A 105 -11.13 -18.53 8.96
CA GLY A 105 -10.02 -19.44 8.69
C GLY A 105 -8.83 -18.71 8.07
N CYS A 106 -8.52 -19.03 6.81
CA CYS A 106 -7.42 -18.41 6.06
C CYS A 106 -7.83 -17.15 5.29
N CYS A 107 -9.09 -16.74 5.37
CA CYS A 107 -9.65 -15.58 4.70
C CYS A 107 -9.86 -14.44 5.70
N ILE A 108 -9.46 -13.24 5.31
CA ILE A 108 -9.71 -12.00 6.02
C ILE A 108 -10.59 -11.15 5.11
N GLU A 109 -11.87 -11.01 5.45
CA GLU A 109 -12.74 -10.05 4.77
C GLU A 109 -12.51 -8.67 5.38
N ILE A 110 -12.31 -7.67 4.53
CA ILE A 110 -11.95 -6.31 4.93
C ILE A 110 -12.98 -5.38 4.34
N ARG A 111 -13.62 -4.60 5.22
CA ARG A 111 -14.50 -3.51 4.83
C ARG A 111 -13.87 -2.20 5.27
N VAL A 112 -13.67 -1.30 4.33
CA VAL A 112 -13.23 0.07 4.59
C VAL A 112 -14.40 1.00 4.33
N SER A 113 -14.76 1.84 5.29
CA SER A 113 -15.72 2.92 5.12
C SER A 113 -15.11 4.26 5.53
N ARG A 114 -15.62 5.36 4.98
CA ARG A 114 -15.22 6.73 5.34
C ARG A 114 -16.42 7.65 5.46
N GLU A 115 -16.29 8.67 6.30
CA GLU A 115 -17.40 9.57 6.66
C GLU A 115 -17.88 10.45 5.49
N THR A 116 -16.97 11.03 4.71
CA THR A 116 -17.33 12.15 3.82
C THR A 116 -17.12 11.88 2.34
N GLY A 117 -16.17 11.02 1.99
CA GLY A 117 -15.86 10.74 0.59
C GLY A 117 -14.92 11.77 -0.05
N ARG A 118 -14.35 12.71 0.69
CA ARG A 118 -13.53 13.80 0.13
C ARG A 118 -12.22 13.27 -0.42
N GLY A 119 -11.83 13.71 -1.62
CA GLY A 119 -10.57 13.30 -2.26
C GLY A 119 -10.42 11.79 -2.46
N LYS A 120 -9.22 11.35 -2.83
CA LYS A 120 -8.92 9.94 -3.13
C LYS A 120 -8.40 9.22 -1.89
N LEU A 121 -9.08 8.16 -1.46
CA LEU A 121 -8.61 7.32 -0.37
C LEU A 121 -7.70 6.21 -0.91
N ILE A 122 -6.54 6.05 -0.31
CA ILE A 122 -5.61 4.96 -0.58
C ILE A 122 -5.73 3.98 0.60
N VAL A 123 -6.11 2.74 0.31
CA VAL A 123 -6.10 1.63 1.25
C VAL A 123 -4.83 0.83 1.02
N ALA A 124 -3.84 1.04 1.90
CA ALA A 124 -2.52 0.43 1.83
C ALA A 124 -2.54 -0.97 2.45
N ASN A 125 -2.25 -2.00 1.65
CA ASN A 125 -2.02 -3.35 2.14
C ASN A 125 -0.55 -3.70 2.03
N GLU A 126 0.23 -3.03 2.87
CA GLU A 126 1.67 -3.06 2.82
C GLU A 126 2.23 -3.92 3.94
N LEU A 127 2.89 -5.00 3.58
CA LEU A 127 3.55 -5.94 4.47
C LEU A 127 5.08 -5.77 4.36
N SER A 128 5.84 -6.45 5.22
CA SER A 128 7.30 -6.39 5.13
C SER A 128 7.79 -6.91 3.78
N GLY A 129 8.51 -6.06 3.03
CA GLY A 129 9.01 -6.39 1.69
C GLY A 129 10.11 -7.45 1.71
N THR A 130 10.72 -7.71 2.87
CA THR A 130 11.70 -8.80 3.05
C THR A 130 11.05 -10.19 3.13
N LEU A 131 9.73 -10.25 3.37
CA LEU A 131 9.01 -11.53 3.47
C LEU A 131 8.71 -12.11 2.08
N PHE A 132 8.57 -11.28 1.06
CA PHE A 132 8.08 -11.68 -0.25
C PHE A 132 9.17 -11.53 -1.32
N ASP A 133 9.24 -12.51 -2.21
CA ASP A 133 10.24 -12.54 -3.29
C ASP A 133 9.64 -12.20 -4.65
N SER A 134 8.33 -12.41 -4.79
CA SER A 134 7.66 -12.32 -6.09
C SER A 134 6.20 -11.94 -5.94
N LEU A 135 5.68 -11.36 -7.01
CA LEU A 135 4.29 -10.97 -7.19
C LEU A 135 3.71 -11.83 -8.33
N VAL A 136 2.46 -12.27 -8.18
CA VAL A 136 1.69 -12.93 -9.25
C VAL A 136 0.60 -11.97 -9.70
N VAL A 137 0.56 -11.68 -11.01
CA VAL A 137 -0.44 -10.82 -11.64
C VAL A 137 -0.95 -11.54 -12.89
N GLY A 138 -2.25 -11.80 -12.96
CA GLY A 138 -2.85 -12.47 -14.13
C GLY A 138 -2.24 -13.85 -14.41
N GLY A 139 -1.92 -14.60 -13.35
CA GLY A 139 -1.27 -15.92 -13.44
C GLY A 139 0.24 -15.88 -13.69
N SER A 140 0.81 -14.74 -14.09
CA SER A 140 2.24 -14.60 -14.35
C SER A 140 3.00 -14.23 -13.08
N ARG A 141 4.06 -14.98 -12.77
CA ARG A 141 4.97 -14.68 -11.67
C ARG A 141 6.05 -13.71 -12.12
N ILE A 142 6.15 -12.57 -11.45
CA ILE A 142 7.14 -11.53 -11.71
C ILE A 142 7.93 -11.18 -10.45
N ALA A 143 9.12 -10.61 -10.63
CA ALA A 143 9.89 -10.06 -9.51
C ALA A 143 9.19 -8.84 -8.91
N LEU A 144 9.35 -8.63 -7.60
CA LEU A 144 8.84 -7.43 -6.94
C LEU A 144 9.62 -6.20 -7.43
N GLY A 145 8.92 -5.36 -8.19
CA GLY A 145 9.41 -4.09 -8.70
C GLY A 145 8.82 -2.89 -7.95
N PRO A 146 9.05 -1.67 -8.44
CA PRO A 146 8.37 -0.49 -7.92
C PRO A 146 6.84 -0.61 -8.04
N TRP A 147 6.11 0.21 -7.29
CA TRP A 147 4.65 0.30 -7.37
C TRP A 147 4.19 0.61 -8.79
N VAL A 148 3.44 -0.32 -9.38
CA VAL A 148 2.86 -0.19 -10.73
C VAL A 148 1.39 -0.56 -10.68
N ARG A 149 0.62 -0.02 -11.64
CA ARG A 149 -0.80 -0.35 -11.77
C ARG A 149 -0.97 -1.85 -11.96
N CYS A 150 -1.82 -2.46 -11.14
CA CYS A 150 -2.12 -3.88 -11.18
C CYS A 150 -3.43 -4.12 -11.96
N PRO A 151 -3.38 -4.70 -13.17
CA PRO A 151 -4.58 -4.99 -13.95
C PRO A 151 -5.36 -6.21 -13.43
N SER A 152 -4.72 -7.07 -12.63
CA SER A 152 -5.35 -8.27 -12.08
C SER A 152 -6.21 -7.94 -10.87
N ARG A 153 -7.36 -8.62 -10.77
CA ARG A 153 -8.25 -8.59 -9.60
C ARG A 153 -7.85 -9.55 -8.49
N THR A 154 -6.93 -10.46 -8.78
CA THR A 154 -6.46 -11.49 -7.84
C THR A 154 -4.93 -11.51 -7.69
N PRO A 155 -4.25 -10.36 -7.50
CA PRO A 155 -2.81 -10.36 -7.34
C PRO A 155 -2.41 -11.12 -6.07
N ALA A 156 -1.23 -11.72 -6.08
CA ALA A 156 -0.72 -12.44 -4.92
C ALA A 156 0.76 -12.18 -4.66
N LEU A 157 1.11 -11.99 -3.39
CA LEU A 157 2.50 -11.93 -2.92
C LEU A 157 2.95 -13.32 -2.50
N LEU A 158 4.13 -13.73 -2.94
CA LEU A 158 4.70 -15.05 -2.64
C LEU A 158 5.99 -14.94 -1.85
N SER A 159 6.04 -15.66 -0.73
CA SER A 159 7.25 -15.94 0.05
C SER A 159 7.69 -17.37 -0.23
N ARG A 160 8.81 -17.55 -0.94
CA ARG A 160 9.35 -18.91 -1.15
C ARG A 160 9.90 -19.49 0.14
N THR A 161 10.63 -18.66 0.89
CA THR A 161 11.28 -19.05 2.13
C THR A 161 10.28 -19.57 3.17
N LEU A 162 9.10 -18.95 3.25
CA LEU A 162 8.06 -19.34 4.21
C LEU A 162 7.01 -20.30 3.61
N GLY A 163 7.00 -20.52 2.29
CA GLY A 163 5.93 -21.29 1.64
C GLY A 163 4.55 -20.64 1.77
N ILE A 164 4.50 -19.30 1.84
CA ILE A 164 3.27 -18.53 2.05
C ILE A 164 2.91 -17.75 0.78
N CYS A 165 1.63 -17.76 0.45
CA CYS A 165 1.00 -16.94 -0.58
C CYS A 165 -0.07 -16.05 0.06
N VAL A 166 0.00 -14.74 -0.16
CA VAL A 166 -1.03 -13.78 0.25
C VAL A 166 -1.73 -13.28 -1.00
N ARG A 167 -2.96 -13.73 -1.23
CA ARG A 167 -3.78 -13.37 -2.39
C ARG A 167 -4.80 -12.31 -1.99
N PHE A 168 -4.96 -11.29 -2.82
CA PHE A 168 -5.94 -10.23 -2.64
C PHE A 168 -7.09 -10.42 -3.62
N GLU A 169 -8.33 -10.51 -3.14
CA GLU A 169 -9.54 -10.56 -3.96
C GLU A 169 -10.12 -9.17 -4.05
N LEU A 170 -9.74 -8.44 -5.09
CA LEU A 170 -10.02 -7.02 -5.22
C LEU A 170 -11.43 -6.77 -5.75
N PRO A 171 -12.09 -5.69 -5.30
CA PRO A 171 -13.43 -5.36 -5.76
C PRO A 171 -13.40 -4.81 -7.19
N GLU A 172 -14.55 -4.84 -7.83
CA GLU A 172 -14.76 -4.15 -9.10
C GLU A 172 -14.67 -2.63 -8.93
N GLY A 173 -14.26 -1.93 -9.98
CA GLY A 173 -14.19 -0.46 -10.00
C GLY A 173 -13.01 0.15 -9.21
N ALA A 174 -12.42 -0.54 -8.24
CA ALA A 174 -11.23 -0.04 -7.54
C ALA A 174 -9.99 -0.07 -8.45
N GLU A 175 -9.19 0.99 -8.46
CA GLU A 175 -7.86 0.95 -9.05
C GLU A 175 -6.89 0.31 -8.05
N ALA A 176 -5.96 -0.51 -8.53
CA ALA A 176 -5.00 -1.20 -7.68
C ALA A 176 -3.57 -0.96 -8.15
N PHE A 177 -2.65 -0.85 -7.21
CA PHE A 177 -1.21 -0.77 -7.44
C PHE A 177 -0.53 -1.87 -6.65
N ALA A 178 0.45 -2.54 -7.23
CA ALA A 178 1.20 -3.59 -6.56
C ALA A 178 2.69 -3.36 -6.77
N GLY A 179 3.50 -3.70 -5.77
CA GLY A 179 4.94 -3.52 -5.87
C GLY A 179 5.62 -3.53 -4.51
N ARG A 180 6.81 -2.96 -4.50
CA ARG A 180 7.69 -2.83 -3.34
C ARG A 180 8.33 -1.46 -3.31
N GLU A 181 8.35 -0.84 -2.14
CA GLU A 181 9.14 0.35 -1.86
C GLU A 181 10.30 0.01 -0.93
N VAL A 182 11.50 0.43 -1.34
CA VAL A 182 12.72 0.25 -0.57
C VAL A 182 13.37 1.61 -0.39
N LEU A 183 13.32 2.13 0.83
CA LEU A 183 14.02 3.35 1.25
C LEU A 183 14.94 3.02 2.44
N PRO A 184 16.16 2.54 2.16
CA PRO A 184 17.09 2.12 3.21
C PRO A 184 17.53 3.29 4.09
N PRO A 185 17.80 3.05 5.39
CA PRO A 185 17.69 1.76 6.08
C PRO A 185 16.30 1.49 6.68
N ARG A 186 15.33 2.41 6.51
CA ARG A 186 14.16 2.50 7.40
C ARG A 186 12.92 1.80 6.88
N LEU A 187 12.85 1.52 5.58
CA LEU A 187 11.60 1.12 4.95
C LEU A 187 11.84 0.10 3.84
N ASP A 188 11.15 -1.02 3.95
CA ASP A 188 11.11 -2.09 2.96
C ASP A 188 9.71 -2.71 3.02
N TRP A 189 8.82 -2.27 2.15
CA TRP A 189 7.41 -2.67 2.12
C TRP A 189 7.06 -3.26 0.77
N ALA A 190 6.27 -4.34 0.77
CA ALA A 190 5.67 -4.89 -0.44
C ALA A 190 4.18 -5.13 -0.19
N GLY A 191 3.35 -4.88 -1.21
CA GLY A 191 1.92 -4.83 -0.97
C GLY A 191 1.07 -4.69 -2.22
N VAL A 192 -0.22 -4.48 -1.95
CA VAL A 192 -1.24 -4.10 -2.93
C VAL A 192 -2.07 -2.95 -2.36
N ASP A 193 -1.98 -1.79 -2.99
CA ASP A 193 -2.73 -0.61 -2.59
C ASP A 193 -3.98 -0.47 -3.45
N LEU A 194 -5.11 -0.14 -2.82
CA LEU A 194 -6.34 0.20 -3.51
C LEU A 194 -6.56 1.70 -3.49
N ILE A 195 -6.99 2.26 -4.61
CA ILE A 195 -7.38 3.66 -4.72
C ILE A 195 -8.90 3.71 -4.89
N LEU A 196 -9.55 4.40 -3.97
CA LEU A 196 -10.95 4.76 -4.05
C LEU A 196 -11.04 6.22 -4.50
N ASP A 197 -11.77 6.44 -5.59
CA ASP A 197 -12.03 7.79 -6.09
C ASP A 197 -12.91 8.60 -5.12
N GLU A 198 -12.90 9.92 -5.31
CA GLU A 198 -13.74 10.85 -4.57
C GLU A 198 -15.23 10.46 -4.66
N GLY A 199 -15.94 10.57 -3.54
CA GLY A 199 -17.35 10.18 -3.41
C GLY A 199 -17.59 8.70 -3.08
N VAL A 200 -16.63 7.80 -3.30
CA VAL A 200 -16.78 6.37 -2.94
C VAL A 200 -16.68 6.21 -1.42
N LEU A 201 -17.79 5.91 -0.75
CA LEU A 201 -17.85 5.90 0.72
C LEU A 201 -17.37 4.61 1.37
N ALA A 202 -17.40 3.49 0.65
CA ALA A 202 -16.97 2.21 1.19
C ALA A 202 -16.47 1.26 0.11
N VAL A 203 -15.66 0.29 0.54
CA VAL A 203 -15.21 -0.84 -0.27
C VAL A 203 -15.13 -2.09 0.61
N THR A 204 -15.42 -3.25 0.02
CA THR A 204 -15.18 -4.55 0.65
C THR A 204 -14.32 -5.39 -0.28
N TYR A 205 -13.35 -6.09 0.29
CA TYR A 205 -12.46 -7.01 -0.42
C TYR A 205 -11.96 -8.08 0.54
N ALA A 206 -11.28 -9.11 0.02
CA ALA A 206 -10.76 -10.18 0.86
C ALA A 206 -9.27 -10.39 0.65
N VAL A 207 -8.60 -10.88 1.70
CA VAL A 207 -7.22 -11.35 1.65
C VAL A 207 -7.18 -12.80 2.11
N ARG A 208 -6.63 -13.68 1.27
CA ARG A 208 -6.45 -15.09 1.57
C ARG A 208 -4.99 -15.40 1.80
N ILE A 209 -4.70 -16.07 2.92
CA ILE A 209 -3.37 -16.56 3.27
C ILE A 209 -3.35 -18.05 2.97
N CYS A 210 -2.69 -18.43 1.88
CA CYS A 210 -2.54 -19.83 1.51
C CYS A 210 -1.15 -20.33 1.92
N SER A 211 -1.10 -21.48 2.58
CA SER A 211 0.10 -22.31 2.59
C SER A 211 0.21 -23.00 1.23
N GLY A 212 1.36 -22.94 0.60
CA GLY A 212 1.60 -23.60 -0.69
C GLY A 212 2.99 -24.21 -0.75
N PRO A 213 3.14 -25.42 -1.32
CA PRO A 213 4.45 -26.02 -1.53
C PRO A 213 5.26 -25.10 -2.45
N SER A 214 6.57 -25.14 -2.30
CA SER A 214 7.56 -24.35 -3.04
C SER A 214 7.57 -24.62 -4.56
N THR A 215 6.48 -24.32 -5.29
CA THR A 215 6.30 -24.33 -6.78
C THR A 215 6.49 -25.71 -7.49
N PRO A 216 5.81 -26.03 -8.61
CA PRO A 216 4.62 -25.46 -9.24
C PRO A 216 3.38 -26.36 -9.12
N ALA A 217 2.25 -25.80 -8.71
CA ALA A 217 0.93 -26.28 -9.11
C ALA A 217 0.14 -25.07 -9.60
N LEU A 218 0.53 -24.57 -10.78
CA LEU A 218 -0.20 -23.52 -11.51
C LEU A 218 -1.09 -24.11 -12.62
N GLU A 219 -1.30 -25.43 -12.64
CA GLU A 219 -2.10 -26.09 -13.69
C GLU A 219 -3.50 -26.59 -13.28
N SER A 220 -3.92 -26.51 -12.01
CA SER A 220 -5.19 -27.16 -11.60
C SER A 220 -6.35 -26.25 -11.21
N CYS A 221 -6.30 -24.94 -11.46
CA CYS A 221 -7.45 -24.04 -11.18
C CYS A 221 -8.21 -23.53 -12.43
N SER A 222 -8.10 -24.22 -13.58
CA SER A 222 -8.92 -23.94 -14.77
C SER A 222 -10.00 -24.99 -15.06
N ARG A 223 -10.27 -25.93 -14.14
CA ARG A 223 -11.39 -26.87 -14.28
C ARG A 223 -12.08 -27.14 -12.96
N ALA A 224 -13.14 -26.39 -12.69
CA ALA A 224 -14.32 -26.88 -11.99
C ALA A 224 -15.50 -25.98 -12.36
N THR A 225 -16.30 -26.50 -13.31
CA THR A 225 -17.68 -26.16 -13.71
C THR A 225 -18.01 -24.71 -14.05
#